data_AF-A0A951QPY4-F1
#
_entry.id   AF-A0A951QPY4-F1
#
_cell.length_a   1.000
_cell.length_b   1.000
_cell.length_c   1.000
_cell.angle_alpha   90.00
_cell.angle_beta   90.00
_cell.angle_gamma   90.00
#
_symmetry.space_group_name_H-M   'P 1'
#
loop_
_entity.id
_entity.type
_entity.pdbx_description
1 polymer ?
#
loop_
_entity_poly.entity_id
_entity_poly.type
_entity_poly.pdbx_seq_one_letter_code
_entity_poly.pdbx_strand_id
1 'polypeptide(L)'
;MPKILIVTVGGSFQPITTSIRSLQPNRVVFIASDGEKGSKSQVIGEGTPCEIRRGAEVIERLPNIPTQVGLGDNFQSDRDLILIQNPDDLAECYRKIKACIEVLLSDNSNEIVADYTGGTKTLSASMVLTAVDCKIPLYITIATRDNLIKVEKGEMTQLIDTSFR
;
A
#
# COMPACT_ATOMS: atom_id res chain seq x y z
N MET A 1 15.38 -0.22 -17.66
CA MET A 1 15.82 -0.39 -16.25
C MET A 1 14.79 -1.27 -15.55
N PRO A 2 15.17 -2.16 -14.63
CA PRO A 2 14.19 -2.89 -13.83
C PRO A 2 13.33 -1.90 -13.03
N LYS A 3 12.04 -2.20 -12.89
CA LYS A 3 11.07 -1.34 -12.22
C LYS A 3 10.75 -1.88 -10.84
N ILE A 4 10.83 -1.02 -9.83
CA ILE A 4 10.40 -1.32 -8.46
C ILE A 4 9.13 -0.52 -8.19
N LEU A 5 8.04 -1.22 -7.87
CA LEU A 5 6.78 -0.61 -7.45
C LEU A 5 6.70 -0.57 -5.94
N ILE A 6 6.49 0.61 -5.37
CA ILE A 6 6.12 0.78 -3.97
C ILE A 6 4.62 1.02 -3.90
N VAL A 7 3.87 0.16 -3.21
CA VAL A 7 2.41 0.22 -3.20
C VAL A 7 1.84 0.18 -1.79
N THR A 8 0.90 1.08 -1.51
CA THR A 8 0.17 1.07 -0.23
C THR A 8 -0.97 0.04 -0.24
N VAL A 9 -1.13 -0.66 0.87
CA VAL A 9 -2.13 -1.73 1.02
C VAL A 9 -3.23 -1.31 1.98
N GLY A 10 -4.48 -1.33 1.50
CA GLY A 10 -5.68 -1.05 2.30
C GLY A 10 -6.54 -2.30 2.54
N GLY A 11 -7.80 -2.10 2.93
CA GLY A 11 -8.74 -3.20 3.18
C GLY A 11 -9.23 -3.95 1.93
N SER A 12 -8.90 -3.49 0.73
CA SER A 12 -9.22 -4.17 -0.53
C SER A 12 -7.94 -4.48 -1.28
N PHE A 13 -7.70 -5.76 -1.60
CA PHE A 13 -6.51 -6.22 -2.30
C PHE A 13 -6.59 -6.06 -3.83
N GLN A 14 -7.81 -6.10 -4.40
CA GLN A 14 -8.05 -6.16 -5.84
C GLN A 14 -7.37 -5.01 -6.59
N PRO A 15 -7.48 -3.75 -6.15
CA PRO A 15 -6.85 -2.64 -6.86
C PRO A 15 -5.31 -2.72 -6.85
N ILE A 16 -4.71 -3.28 -5.80
CA ILE A 16 -3.26 -3.52 -5.72
C ILE A 16 -2.86 -4.60 -6.73
N THR A 17 -3.62 -5.70 -6.84
CA THR A 17 -3.34 -6.73 -7.86
C THR A 17 -3.46 -6.18 -9.28
N THR A 18 -4.41 -5.28 -9.53
CA THR A 18 -4.55 -4.58 -10.81
C THR A 18 -3.35 -3.68 -11.10
N SER A 19 -2.90 -2.90 -10.12
CA SER A 19 -1.72 -2.04 -10.25
C SER A 19 -0.47 -2.86 -10.62
N ILE A 20 -0.19 -3.95 -9.88
CA ILE A 20 0.95 -4.83 -10.13
C ILE A 20 0.87 -5.44 -11.55
N ARG A 21 -0.29 -5.97 -11.93
CA ARG A 21 -0.48 -6.57 -13.26
C ARG A 21 -0.37 -5.55 -14.39
N SER A 22 -0.77 -4.30 -14.17
CA SER A 22 -0.73 -3.26 -15.21
C SER A 22 0.67 -2.68 -15.38
N LEU A 23 1.39 -2.48 -14.26
CA LEU A 23 2.72 -1.88 -14.27
C LEU A 23 3.85 -2.88 -14.52
N GLN A 24 3.58 -4.18 -14.35
CA GLN A 24 4.53 -5.30 -14.51
C GLN A 24 5.91 -5.00 -13.88
N PRO A 25 5.97 -4.65 -12.58
CA PRO A 25 7.23 -4.34 -11.93
C PRO A 25 8.07 -5.62 -11.73
N ASN A 26 9.38 -5.47 -11.69
CA ASN A 26 10.32 -6.55 -11.38
C ASN A 26 10.36 -6.88 -9.89
N ARG A 27 10.06 -5.88 -9.04
CA ARG A 27 9.99 -6.01 -7.59
C ARG A 27 8.87 -5.15 -7.05
N VAL A 28 8.20 -5.63 -6.01
CA VAL A 28 7.12 -4.89 -5.33
C VAL A 28 7.50 -4.73 -3.86
N VAL A 29 7.41 -3.51 -3.35
CA VAL A 29 7.51 -3.20 -1.92
C VAL A 29 6.13 -2.79 -1.43
N PHE A 30 5.61 -3.51 -0.45
CA PHE A 30 4.31 -3.27 0.14
C PHE A 30 4.45 -2.37 1.37
N ILE A 31 3.65 -1.30 1.43
CA ILE A 31 3.46 -0.49 2.64
C ILE A 31 2.12 -0.89 3.26
N ALA A 32 2.16 -1.59 4.38
CA ALA A 32 0.97 -2.14 5.02
C ALA A 32 0.87 -1.73 6.48
N SER A 33 -0.36 -1.57 6.98
CA SER A 33 -0.58 -1.34 8.40
C SER A 33 -0.43 -2.65 9.18
N ASP A 34 0.16 -2.54 10.37
CA ASP A 34 0.27 -3.63 11.34
C ASP A 34 -0.98 -3.72 12.23
N GLY A 35 -0.99 -4.69 13.14
CA GLY A 35 -2.08 -4.93 14.08
C GLY A 35 -3.16 -5.87 13.52
N GLU A 36 -4.11 -6.24 14.38
CA GLU A 36 -5.16 -7.24 14.07
C GLU A 36 -6.07 -6.82 12.92
N LYS A 37 -6.34 -5.51 12.80
CA LYS A 37 -7.12 -4.92 11.70
C LYS A 37 -6.24 -4.32 10.60
N GLY A 38 -4.93 -4.56 10.67
CA GLY A 38 -3.97 -4.06 9.70
C GLY A 38 -4.03 -4.79 8.36
N SER A 39 -3.50 -4.17 7.31
CA SER A 39 -3.44 -4.77 5.98
C SER A 39 -2.29 -5.76 5.79
N LYS A 40 -1.43 -5.95 6.80
CA LYS A 40 -0.32 -6.92 6.81
C LYS A 40 -0.74 -8.34 6.39
N SER A 41 -1.90 -8.80 6.84
CA SER A 41 -2.42 -10.14 6.52
C SER A 41 -2.66 -10.33 5.03
N GLN A 42 -2.99 -9.29 4.27
CA GLN A 42 -3.15 -9.39 2.82
C GLN A 42 -1.82 -9.57 2.08
N VAL A 43 -0.68 -9.30 2.73
CA VAL A 43 0.65 -9.43 2.13
C VAL A 43 1.31 -10.74 2.53
N ILE A 44 1.32 -11.06 3.83
CA ILE A 44 2.05 -12.22 4.39
C ILE A 44 1.16 -13.22 5.14
N GLY A 45 -0.16 -13.02 5.15
CA GLY A 45 -1.08 -13.99 5.76
C GLY A 45 -1.03 -15.33 5.03
N GLU A 46 -1.05 -16.41 5.80
CA GLU A 46 -1.10 -17.77 5.28
C GLU A 46 -2.50 -18.15 4.79
N GLY A 47 -2.57 -19.18 3.94
CA GLY A 47 -3.84 -19.66 3.38
C GLY A 47 -4.48 -18.63 2.46
N THR A 48 -5.67 -18.15 2.83
CA THR A 48 -6.48 -17.25 2.00
C THR A 48 -6.95 -15.99 2.76
N PRO A 49 -6.04 -15.07 3.09
CA PRO A 49 -6.34 -13.89 3.91
C PRO A 49 -7.09 -12.79 3.15
N CYS A 50 -7.05 -12.79 1.82
CA CYS A 50 -7.72 -11.78 1.00
C CYS A 50 -9.20 -12.15 0.84
N GLU A 51 -10.10 -11.27 1.28
CA GLU A 51 -11.54 -11.53 1.29
C GLU A 51 -12.26 -10.65 0.26
N ILE A 52 -13.13 -11.26 -0.55
CA ILE A 52 -14.11 -10.53 -1.36
C ILE A 52 -15.41 -10.47 -0.58
N ARG A 53 -15.85 -9.26 -0.23
CA ARG A 53 -17.05 -9.02 0.56
C ARG A 53 -18.17 -8.40 -0.27
N ARG A 54 -19.42 -8.75 0.07
CA ARG A 54 -20.64 -8.02 -0.33
C ARG A 54 -21.39 -7.66 0.94
N GLY A 55 -21.26 -6.39 1.35
CA GLY A 55 -21.70 -5.97 2.68
C GLY A 55 -20.88 -6.68 3.77
N ALA A 56 -21.56 -7.31 4.73
CA ALA A 56 -20.92 -8.04 5.82
C ALA A 56 -20.49 -9.47 5.44
N GLU A 57 -20.98 -10.01 4.32
CA GLU A 57 -20.76 -11.40 3.92
C GLU A 57 -19.45 -11.55 3.13
N VAL A 58 -18.65 -12.57 3.47
CA VAL A 58 -17.48 -12.99 2.70
C VAL A 58 -17.93 -13.97 1.63
N ILE A 59 -17.85 -13.57 0.36
CA ILE A 59 -18.24 -14.39 -0.79
C ILE A 59 -17.10 -15.32 -1.21
N GLU A 60 -15.86 -14.83 -1.13
CA GLU A 60 -14.70 -15.55 -1.62
C GLU A 60 -13.48 -15.22 -0.77
N ARG A 61 -12.58 -16.19 -0.63
CA ARG A 61 -11.27 -16.03 -0.01
C ARG A 61 -10.19 -16.42 -1.02
N LEU A 62 -9.18 -15.57 -1.14
CA LEU A 62 -8.05 -15.75 -2.04
C LEU A 62 -6.73 -15.70 -1.26
N PRO A 63 -5.64 -16.29 -1.80
CA PRO A 63 -4.30 -16.19 -1.23
C PRO A 63 -3.85 -14.74 -1.01
N ASN A 64 -2.74 -14.54 -0.30
CA ASN A 64 -2.15 -13.21 -0.16
C ASN A 64 -1.74 -12.61 -1.53
N ILE A 65 -1.57 -11.28 -1.56
CA ILE A 65 -1.28 -10.51 -2.79
C ILE A 65 -0.05 -11.04 -3.53
N PRO A 66 1.12 -11.28 -2.88
CA PRO A 66 2.29 -11.83 -3.56
C PRO A 66 2.02 -13.16 -4.28
N THR A 67 1.22 -14.03 -3.66
CA THR A 67 0.83 -15.32 -4.26
C THR A 67 -0.11 -15.12 -5.45
N GLN A 68 -1.12 -14.24 -5.32
CA GLN A 68 -2.10 -13.98 -6.39
C GLN A 68 -1.49 -13.38 -7.68
N VAL A 69 -0.38 -12.65 -7.55
CA VAL A 69 0.32 -12.03 -8.69
C VAL A 69 1.60 -12.77 -9.08
N GLY A 70 1.88 -13.91 -8.44
CA GLY A 70 2.99 -14.79 -8.82
C GLY A 70 4.38 -14.22 -8.56
N LEU A 71 4.58 -13.47 -7.46
CA LEU A 71 5.91 -12.92 -7.14
C LEU A 71 6.94 -14.01 -6.82
N GLY A 72 6.51 -15.12 -6.20
CA GLY A 72 7.40 -16.23 -5.82
C GLY A 72 8.63 -15.75 -5.04
N ASP A 73 9.81 -16.26 -5.42
CA ASP A 73 11.09 -15.91 -4.78
C ASP A 73 11.52 -14.45 -4.97
N ASN A 74 10.85 -13.69 -5.87
CA ASN A 74 11.13 -12.26 -6.03
C ASN A 74 10.58 -11.42 -4.87
N PHE A 75 9.72 -11.99 -4.03
CA PHE A 75 9.20 -11.34 -2.83
C PHE A 75 9.84 -11.93 -1.56
N GLN A 76 10.43 -11.05 -0.74
CA GLN A 76 11.00 -11.40 0.56
C GLN A 76 10.48 -10.43 1.61
N SER A 77 9.75 -10.91 2.62
CA SER A 77 9.02 -10.02 3.55
C SER A 77 9.90 -9.12 4.41
N ASP A 78 11.11 -9.56 4.75
CA ASP A 78 12.09 -8.75 5.47
C ASP A 78 12.59 -7.54 4.65
N ARG A 79 12.53 -7.65 3.33
CA ARG A 79 13.03 -6.66 2.37
C ARG A 79 11.91 -5.85 1.70
N ASP A 80 10.76 -6.46 1.49
CA ASP A 80 9.70 -5.99 0.60
C ASP A 80 8.38 -5.67 1.31
N LEU A 81 8.37 -5.70 2.65
CA LEU A 81 7.23 -5.30 3.44
C LEU A 81 7.65 -4.26 4.49
N ILE A 82 7.13 -3.06 4.36
CA ILE A 82 7.28 -1.99 5.34
C ILE A 82 6.00 -1.90 6.16
N LEU A 83 6.11 -2.20 7.46
CA LEU A 83 5.00 -2.15 8.40
C LEU A 83 4.86 -0.77 9.03
N ILE A 84 3.67 -0.19 8.92
CA ILE A 84 3.25 1.03 9.60
C ILE A 84 2.45 0.65 10.84
N GLN A 85 2.88 1.09 12.02
CA GLN A 85 2.24 0.76 13.29
C GLN A 85 0.93 1.54 13.47
N ASN A 86 0.96 2.85 13.20
CA ASN A 86 -0.23 3.69 13.16
C ASN A 86 -0.44 4.28 11.76
N PRO A 87 -1.31 3.71 10.91
CA PRO A 87 -1.55 4.21 9.55
C PRO A 87 -2.29 5.56 9.51
N ASP A 88 -2.73 6.10 10.66
CA ASP A 88 -3.30 7.44 10.77
C ASP A 88 -2.28 8.48 11.30
N ASP A 89 -1.05 8.05 11.61
CA ASP A 89 0.08 8.93 11.91
C ASP A 89 0.83 9.30 10.62
N LEU A 90 0.62 10.55 10.16
CA LEU A 90 1.24 11.09 8.95
C LEU A 90 2.78 11.11 9.03
N ALA A 91 3.34 11.37 10.21
CA ALA A 91 4.78 11.47 10.43
C ALA A 91 5.45 10.09 10.35
N GLU A 92 4.83 9.07 10.95
CA GLU A 92 5.30 7.69 10.82
C GLU A 92 5.25 7.24 9.35
N CYS A 93 4.10 7.42 8.71
CA CYS A 93 3.90 7.04 7.32
C CYS A 93 4.94 7.70 6.40
N TYR A 94 5.09 9.03 6.49
CA TYR A 94 6.05 9.78 5.68
C TYR A 94 7.49 9.32 5.91
N ARG A 95 7.94 9.22 7.17
CA ARG A 95 9.35 8.84 7.46
C ARG A 95 9.68 7.44 6.96
N LYS A 96 8.79 6.46 7.18
CA LYS A 96 9.03 5.07 6.75
C LYS A 96 9.02 4.93 5.22
N ILE A 97 8.06 5.58 4.55
CA ILE A 97 8.00 5.56 3.08
C ILE A 97 9.23 6.28 2.48
N LYS A 98 9.61 7.43 3.05
CA LYS A 98 10.78 8.20 2.59
C LYS A 98 12.08 7.43 2.74
N ALA A 99 12.32 6.85 3.92
CA ALA A 99 13.50 6.02 4.15
C ALA A 99 13.58 4.85 3.17
N CYS A 100 12.44 4.20 2.88
CA CYS A 100 12.38 3.14 1.88
C CYS A 100 12.75 3.66 0.48
N ILE A 101 12.19 4.79 0.04
CA ILE A 101 12.48 5.36 -1.28
C ILE A 101 13.94 5.81 -1.38
N GLU A 102 14.49 6.47 -0.36
CA GLU A 102 15.88 6.93 -0.35
C GLU A 102 16.88 5.76 -0.44
N VAL A 103 16.61 4.65 0.27
CA VAL A 103 17.41 3.43 0.15
C VAL A 103 17.36 2.87 -1.27
N LEU A 104 16.17 2.81 -1.88
CA LEU A 104 16.02 2.30 -3.25
C LEU A 104 16.66 3.22 -4.30
N LEU A 105 16.59 4.54 -4.11
CA LEU A 105 17.20 5.54 -5.00
C LEU A 105 18.73 5.60 -4.88
N SER A 106 19.31 5.09 -3.78
CA SER A 106 20.77 4.98 -3.66
C SER A 106 21.38 4.05 -4.73
N ASP A 107 20.56 3.15 -5.29
CA ASP A 107 20.88 2.32 -6.43
C ASP A 107 20.24 2.88 -7.72
N ASN A 108 21.04 3.57 -8.53
CA ASN A 108 20.60 4.19 -9.79
C ASN A 108 20.27 3.18 -10.91
N SER A 109 20.33 1.86 -10.65
CA SER A 109 20.02 0.85 -11.66
C SER A 109 18.52 0.63 -11.88
N ASN A 110 17.68 1.08 -10.94
CA ASN A 110 16.24 0.80 -10.93
C ASN A 110 15.39 2.04 -11.16
N GLU A 111 14.29 1.87 -11.90
CA GLU A 111 13.21 2.84 -11.97
C GLU A 111 12.29 2.63 -10.76
N ILE A 112 12.17 3.63 -9.89
CA ILE A 112 11.30 3.56 -8.71
C ILE A 112 9.99 4.28 -9.01
N VAL A 113 8.87 3.58 -8.83
CA VAL A 113 7.54 4.16 -8.98
C VAL A 113 6.68 3.85 -7.76
N ALA A 114 5.71 4.72 -7.48
CA ALA A 114 4.79 4.56 -6.36
C ALA A 114 3.33 4.42 -6.82
N ASP A 115 2.52 3.71 -6.05
CA ASP A 115 1.07 3.61 -6.22
C ASP A 115 0.37 3.74 -4.86
N TYR A 116 -0.58 4.68 -4.77
CA TYR A 116 -1.31 4.98 -3.54
C TYR A 116 -2.78 4.52 -3.55
N THR A 117 -3.11 3.53 -4.39
CA THR A 117 -4.49 3.07 -4.59
C THR A 117 -5.14 2.58 -3.30
N GLY A 118 -4.38 1.90 -2.44
CA GLY A 118 -4.86 1.33 -1.19
C GLY A 118 -4.43 2.13 0.04
N GLY A 119 -4.99 1.79 1.19
CA GLY A 119 -4.56 2.30 2.49
C GLY A 119 -5.55 3.27 3.11
N THR A 120 -5.20 3.77 4.29
CA THR A 120 -5.93 4.89 4.91
C THR A 120 -5.71 6.17 4.09
N LYS A 121 -6.51 7.20 4.35
CA LYS A 121 -6.34 8.51 3.71
C LYS A 121 -4.98 9.11 4.08
N THR A 122 -4.58 8.96 5.33
CA THR A 122 -3.27 9.42 5.82
C THR A 122 -2.14 8.67 5.12
N LEU A 123 -2.19 7.35 5.02
CA LEU A 123 -1.17 6.57 4.32
C LEU A 123 -1.07 6.96 2.84
N SER A 124 -2.21 7.18 2.19
CA SER A 124 -2.27 7.65 0.80
C SER A 124 -1.65 9.05 0.65
N ALA A 125 -1.99 9.98 1.55
CA ALA A 125 -1.44 11.33 1.55
C ALA A 125 0.08 11.34 1.78
N SER A 126 0.58 10.51 2.71
CA SER A 126 2.02 10.34 2.92
C SER A 126 2.72 9.81 1.67
N MET A 127 2.17 8.79 1.00
CA MET A 127 2.75 8.28 -0.25
C MET A 127 2.83 9.37 -1.32
N VAL A 128 1.77 10.18 -1.49
CA VAL A 128 1.76 11.32 -2.42
C VAL A 128 2.85 12.33 -2.05
N LEU A 129 2.91 12.76 -0.79
CA LEU A 129 3.91 13.73 -0.32
C LEU A 129 5.33 13.22 -0.57
N THR A 130 5.61 11.98 -0.18
CA THR A 130 6.95 11.40 -0.35
C THR A 130 7.31 11.21 -1.82
N ALA A 131 6.36 10.79 -2.67
CA ALA A 131 6.62 10.64 -4.10
C ALA A 131 6.98 11.98 -4.76
N VAL A 132 6.31 13.07 -4.38
CA VAL A 132 6.64 14.43 -4.85
C VAL A 132 8.02 14.86 -4.34
N ASP A 133 8.31 14.70 -3.05
CA ASP A 133 9.59 15.08 -2.44
C ASP A 133 10.77 14.34 -3.06
N CYS A 134 10.61 13.03 -3.29
CA CYS A 134 11.62 12.18 -3.91
C CYS A 134 11.62 12.23 -5.46
N LYS A 135 10.66 12.96 -6.06
CA LYS A 135 10.50 13.14 -7.52
C LYS A 135 10.37 11.81 -8.28
N ILE A 136 9.63 10.86 -7.73
CA ILE A 136 9.33 9.58 -8.39
C ILE A 136 7.93 9.59 -9.04
N PRO A 137 7.71 8.84 -10.13
CA PRO A 137 6.38 8.70 -10.72
C PRO A 137 5.37 8.10 -9.75
N LEU A 138 4.12 8.59 -9.81
CA LEU A 138 3.04 8.21 -8.91
C LEU A 138 1.80 7.77 -9.70
N TYR A 139 1.23 6.64 -9.30
CA TYR A 139 0.07 5.99 -9.94
C TYR A 139 -1.11 5.84 -8.96
N ILE A 140 -2.31 5.71 -9.54
CA ILE A 140 -3.54 5.37 -8.83
C ILE A 140 -4.41 4.51 -9.75
N THR A 141 -4.95 3.42 -9.21
CA THR A 141 -5.90 2.54 -9.88
C THR A 141 -7.32 2.95 -9.50
N ILE A 142 -8.11 3.37 -10.49
CA ILE A 142 -9.47 3.87 -10.28
C ILE A 142 -10.47 2.87 -10.85
N ALA A 143 -11.47 2.48 -10.07
CA ALA A 143 -12.68 1.83 -10.56
C ALA A 143 -13.79 2.89 -10.77
N THR A 144 -14.66 2.68 -11.77
CA THR A 144 -15.86 3.51 -11.96
C THR A 144 -16.74 3.49 -10.71
N ARG A 145 -17.06 4.66 -10.17
CA ARG A 145 -17.82 4.82 -8.91
C ARG A 145 -19.31 5.02 -9.20
N ASP A 146 -20.13 4.00 -8.99
CA ASP A 146 -21.59 4.09 -9.16
C ASP A 146 -22.37 4.34 -7.86
N ASN A 147 -21.74 4.36 -6.68
CA ASN A 147 -22.46 4.60 -5.41
C ASN A 147 -21.60 5.30 -4.33
N LEU A 148 -22.07 6.47 -3.87
CA LEU A 148 -21.50 7.29 -2.79
C LEU A 148 -22.32 7.10 -1.49
N ILE A 149 -22.25 5.94 -0.85
CA ILE A 149 -22.91 5.74 0.44
C ILE A 149 -21.99 6.29 1.55
N LYS A 150 -22.56 7.23 2.31
CA LYS A 150 -21.98 8.11 3.32
C LYS A 150 -21.47 7.35 4.56
N VAL A 151 -20.52 7.92 5.29
CA VAL A 151 -20.07 7.40 6.60
C VAL A 151 -21.15 7.69 7.65
N GLU A 152 -21.53 6.68 8.44
CA GLU A 152 -22.73 6.74 9.29
C GLU A 152 -22.52 7.19 10.75
N LYS A 153 -21.30 7.15 11.33
CA LYS A 153 -20.96 7.70 12.68
C LYS A 153 -19.48 7.52 13.06
N GLY A 154 -18.98 8.36 13.98
CA GLY A 154 -17.67 8.22 14.62
C GLY A 154 -16.54 9.13 14.11
N GLU A 155 -16.88 10.18 13.35
CA GLU A 155 -15.90 11.09 12.76
C GLU A 155 -15.29 12.00 13.84
N MET A 156 -13.96 12.05 13.89
CA MET A 156 -13.21 12.98 14.74
C MET A 156 -12.15 13.67 13.89
N THR A 157 -12.02 14.98 14.06
CA THR A 157 -10.97 15.79 13.44
C THR A 157 -9.87 16.01 14.45
N GLN A 158 -8.64 15.65 14.11
CA GLN A 158 -7.46 15.87 14.94
C GLN A 158 -6.44 16.71 14.19
N LEU A 159 -5.82 17.69 14.88
CA LEU A 159 -4.67 18.40 14.34
C LEU A 159 -3.48 17.44 14.30
N ILE A 160 -2.89 17.30 13.13
CA ILE A 160 -1.65 16.54 12.94
C ILE A 160 -0.47 17.50 13.09
N ASP A 161 0.51 17.12 13.92
CA ASP A 161 1.79 17.83 14.00
C ASP A 161 2.57 17.62 12.70
N THR A 162 2.90 18.73 12.04
CA THR A 162 3.62 18.75 10.75
C THR A 162 5.08 19.16 10.90
N SER A 163 5.58 19.26 12.15
CA SER A 163 6.93 19.74 12.41
C SER A 163 8.05 18.73 12.11
N PHE A 164 7.74 17.51 11.64
CA PHE A 164 8.62 16.42 11.21
C PHE A 164 10.14 16.69 11.37
N ARG A 165 10.63 16.74 12.63
CA ARG A 165 12.06 16.90 12.94
C ARG A 165 12.78 15.57 12.95
#